data_AF-A0A674NZV2-F1
#
_entry.id   AF-A0A674NZV2-F1
#
_cell.length_a   1.000
_cell.length_b   1.000
_cell.length_c   1.000
_cell.angle_alpha   90.00
_cell.angle_beta   90.00
_cell.angle_gamma   90.00
#
_symmetry.space_group_name_H-M   'P 1'
#
loop_
_entity.id
_entity.type
_entity.pdbx_description
1 polymer ?
#
loop_
_entity_poly.entity_id
_entity_poly.type
_entity_poly.pdbx_seq_one_letter_code
_entity_poly.pdbx_strand_id
1 'polypeptide(L)'
;MTSCGMTPCCMTSCSMTSCGMTSCCVTSCSMTSCGMTSCCVTPCSMTLCDMTSCCMTSYSMTSCSVTSCCMTSCSVTSCGMTSCCVTSYSMTSCCTTSCSVTSCCMTSCSMTSCSVTSCGMTSCCMTSCSVTSCGMTSCCITPCCMTSCGMTSCCMTSCSVTSCGMTSCSPCRSPSCPFQISWIQ
;
A
#
# COMPACT_ATOMS: atom_id res chain seq x y z
N MET A 1 17.66 -8.78 12.94
CA MET A 1 18.64 -7.70 13.21
C MET A 1 17.94 -6.66 14.07
N THR A 2 18.43 -6.40 15.29
CA THR A 2 17.65 -5.75 16.37
C THR A 2 17.86 -4.24 16.52
N SER A 3 18.76 -3.64 15.76
CA SER A 3 18.87 -2.19 15.57
C SER A 3 19.95 -1.90 14.54
N CYS A 4 19.54 -1.57 13.31
CA CYS A 4 20.47 -1.12 12.27
C CYS A 4 19.92 0.14 11.61
N GLY A 5 20.76 1.17 11.53
CA GLY A 5 20.58 2.26 10.58
C GLY A 5 21.18 1.84 9.24
N MET A 6 20.37 1.51 8.24
CA MET A 6 20.87 1.18 6.91
C MET A 6 20.80 2.43 6.04
N THR A 7 21.96 3.04 5.77
CA THR A 7 22.09 4.23 4.93
C THR A 7 23.44 4.28 4.21
N PRO A 8 23.49 4.60 2.90
CA PRO A 8 22.61 4.18 1.80
C PRO A 8 22.92 2.73 1.37
N CYS A 9 21.92 2.01 0.85
CA CYS A 9 22.13 0.63 0.36
C CYS A 9 21.44 0.40 -0.98
N CYS A 10 22.16 -0.16 -1.94
CA CYS A 10 21.62 -0.58 -3.24
C CYS A 10 21.79 -2.10 -3.33
N MET A 11 20.69 -2.84 -3.43
CA MET A 11 20.73 -4.29 -3.65
C MET A 11 20.11 -4.64 -4.98
N THR A 12 20.78 -5.52 -5.72
CA THR A 12 20.35 -5.96 -7.05
C THR A 12 20.40 -7.47 -7.11
N SER A 13 19.32 -8.09 -7.59
CA SER A 13 19.21 -9.56 -7.75
C SER A 13 19.42 -10.34 -6.44
N CYS A 14 18.95 -9.80 -5.31
CA CYS A 14 19.07 -10.46 -4.01
C CYS A 14 17.81 -11.26 -3.66
N SER A 15 18.00 -12.38 -2.98
CA SER A 15 16.90 -13.15 -2.38
C SER A 15 17.05 -13.17 -0.87
N MET A 16 16.05 -12.64 -0.17
CA MET A 16 16.02 -12.53 1.28
C MET A 16 14.85 -13.37 1.81
N THR A 17 15.13 -14.25 2.77
CA THR A 17 14.13 -15.13 3.36
C THR A 17 14.15 -15.00 4.87
N SER A 18 12.98 -14.98 5.51
CA SER A 18 12.83 -14.97 6.97
C SER A 18 13.55 -13.81 7.66
N CYS A 19 13.43 -12.60 7.10
CA CYS A 19 14.09 -11.40 7.65
C CYS A 19 13.20 -10.66 8.66
N GLY A 20 13.72 -10.49 9.87
CA GLY A 20 13.11 -9.64 10.91
C GLY A 20 13.90 -8.36 11.12
N MET A 21 13.26 -7.21 10.90
CA MET A 21 13.81 -5.88 11.23
C MET A 21 13.03 -5.27 12.38
N THR A 22 13.75 -4.90 13.44
CA THR A 22 13.15 -4.28 14.62
C THR A 22 13.92 -3.04 15.00
N SER A 23 13.19 -1.96 15.25
CA SER A 23 13.72 -0.65 15.65
C SER A 23 14.79 -0.12 14.70
N CYS A 24 14.59 -0.29 13.39
CA CYS A 24 15.52 0.15 12.35
C CYS A 24 15.12 1.49 11.72
N CYS A 25 16.12 2.23 11.27
CA CYS A 25 15.97 3.40 10.43
C CYS A 25 16.62 3.13 9.08
N VAL A 26 15.82 3.10 8.02
CA VAL A 26 16.29 2.84 6.66
C VAL A 26 16.14 4.12 5.86
N THR A 27 17.24 4.64 5.33
CA THR A 27 17.22 5.85 4.50
C THR A 27 17.93 5.59 3.18
N SER A 28 17.30 5.98 2.08
CA SER A 28 17.89 5.92 0.73
C SER A 28 18.29 4.49 0.34
N CYS A 29 17.30 3.60 0.33
CA CYS A 29 17.48 2.22 -0.11
C CYS A 29 16.87 1.97 -1.48
N SER A 30 17.63 1.35 -2.36
CA SER A 30 17.15 0.91 -3.68
C SER A 30 17.28 -0.60 -3.81
N MET A 31 16.19 -1.23 -4.25
CA MET A 31 16.10 -2.67 -4.47
C MET A 31 15.68 -2.91 -5.91
N THR A 32 16.45 -3.69 -6.65
CA THR A 32 16.12 -4.02 -8.04
C THR A 32 16.18 -5.53 -8.25
N SER A 33 15.09 -6.09 -8.77
CA SER A 33 14.99 -7.53 -9.08
C SER A 33 15.21 -8.42 -7.85
N CYS A 34 14.73 -8.00 -6.69
CA CYS A 34 14.91 -8.72 -5.43
C CYS A 34 13.66 -9.55 -5.05
N GLY A 35 13.89 -10.73 -4.48
CA GLY A 35 12.86 -11.57 -3.87
C GLY A 35 12.91 -11.45 -2.35
N MET A 36 11.76 -11.18 -1.71
CA MET A 36 11.62 -11.15 -0.26
C MET A 36 10.50 -12.08 0.19
N THR A 37 10.82 -12.98 1.11
CA THR A 37 9.89 -14.00 1.59
C THR A 37 9.87 -14.03 3.10
N SER A 38 8.68 -13.97 3.70
CA SER A 38 8.47 -14.07 5.15
C SER A 38 9.24 -13.01 5.93
N CYS A 39 9.09 -11.75 5.56
CA CYS A 39 9.74 -10.65 6.27
C CYS A 39 8.76 -9.93 7.21
N CYS A 40 9.25 -9.60 8.41
CA CYS A 40 8.50 -8.86 9.42
C CYS A 40 9.29 -7.62 9.82
N VAL A 41 8.62 -6.47 9.85
CA VAL A 41 9.23 -5.19 10.17
C VAL A 41 8.41 -4.50 11.24
N THR A 42 8.97 -4.41 12.44
CA THR A 42 8.25 -3.97 13.63
C THR A 42 9.19 -3.38 14.68
N PRO A 43 8.97 -2.16 15.18
CA PRO A 43 8.66 -0.88 14.51
C PRO A 43 9.87 -0.35 13.72
N CYS A 44 9.68 0.34 12.59
CA CYS A 44 10.78 0.92 11.79
C CYS A 44 10.39 2.24 11.11
N SER A 45 11.39 3.09 10.82
CA SER A 45 11.25 4.29 9.99
C SER A 45 11.95 4.09 8.65
N MET A 46 11.22 4.24 7.55
CA MET A 46 11.73 4.09 6.18
C MET A 46 11.55 5.39 5.42
N THR A 47 12.63 5.90 4.82
CA THR A 47 12.64 7.14 4.06
C THR A 47 13.37 6.94 2.74
N LEU A 48 12.77 7.39 1.63
CA LEU A 48 13.37 7.29 0.29
C LEU A 48 13.72 5.84 -0.08
N CYS A 49 12.70 4.98 -0.17
CA CYS A 49 12.90 3.59 -0.59
C CYS A 49 12.29 3.33 -1.97
N ASP A 50 13.12 2.85 -2.89
CA ASP A 50 12.72 2.53 -4.25
C ASP A 50 12.85 1.03 -4.51
N MET A 51 11.76 0.42 -4.98
CA MET A 51 11.70 -1.00 -5.32
C MET A 51 11.26 -1.16 -6.77
N THR A 52 12.09 -1.82 -7.57
CA THR A 52 11.81 -2.07 -8.98
C THR A 52 11.91 -3.56 -9.28
N SER A 53 10.86 -4.12 -9.90
CA SER A 53 10.81 -5.52 -10.31
C SER A 53 11.02 -6.51 -9.15
N CYS A 54 10.54 -6.17 -7.96
CA CYS A 54 10.69 -7.01 -6.77
C CYS A 54 9.47 -7.93 -6.55
N CYS A 55 9.72 -9.10 -5.96
CA CYS A 55 8.68 -10.04 -5.55
C CYS A 55 8.65 -10.13 -4.02
N MET A 56 7.54 -9.77 -3.40
CA MET A 56 7.35 -9.85 -1.96
C MET A 56 6.26 -10.87 -1.61
N THR A 57 6.58 -11.77 -0.69
CA THR A 57 5.69 -12.86 -0.26
C THR A 57 5.66 -12.91 1.26
N SER A 58 4.46 -12.94 1.84
CA SER A 58 4.25 -13.03 3.31
C SER A 58 4.97 -11.91 4.07
N TYR A 59 4.62 -10.66 3.76
CA TYR A 59 5.23 -9.48 4.34
C TYR A 59 4.35 -8.86 5.42
N SER A 60 4.93 -8.45 6.55
CA SER A 60 4.19 -7.75 7.60
C SER A 60 4.91 -6.51 8.12
N MET A 61 4.15 -5.42 8.24
CA MET A 61 4.56 -4.14 8.80
C MET A 61 3.69 -3.82 10.02
N THR A 62 4.32 -3.48 11.15
CA THR A 62 3.58 -3.00 12.31
C THR A 62 4.25 -1.78 12.92
N SER A 63 3.46 -0.74 13.19
CA SER A 63 3.92 0.49 13.86
C SER A 63 5.08 1.18 13.13
N CYS A 64 5.01 1.24 11.80
CA CYS A 64 6.08 1.79 10.97
C CYS A 64 5.70 3.12 10.32
N SER A 65 6.69 3.97 10.12
CA SER A 65 6.58 5.23 9.39
C SER A 65 7.31 5.13 8.06
N VAL A 66 6.61 5.41 6.96
CA VAL A 66 7.13 5.29 5.60
C VAL A 66 6.96 6.62 4.89
N THR A 67 8.07 7.19 4.42
CA THR A 67 8.08 8.48 3.72
C THR A 67 8.77 8.34 2.37
N SER A 68 8.11 8.81 1.31
CA SER A 68 8.65 8.85 -0.05
C SER A 68 9.13 7.48 -0.52
N CYS A 69 8.19 6.60 -0.84
CA CYS A 69 8.50 5.26 -1.32
C CYS A 69 7.87 5.00 -2.69
N CYS A 70 8.66 4.41 -3.59
CA CYS A 70 8.23 4.11 -4.95
C CYS A 70 8.37 2.62 -5.23
N MET A 71 7.35 2.07 -5.87
CA MET A 71 7.26 0.66 -6.24
C MET A 71 6.84 0.54 -7.69
N THR A 72 7.70 -0.09 -8.50
CA THR A 72 7.49 -0.19 -9.94
C THR A 72 7.62 -1.64 -10.38
N SER A 73 6.60 -2.15 -11.07
CA SER A 73 6.59 -3.53 -11.62
C SER A 73 6.80 -4.62 -10.57
N CYS A 74 6.31 -4.39 -9.35
CA CYS A 74 6.47 -5.32 -8.23
C CYS A 74 5.25 -6.26 -8.09
N SER A 75 5.50 -7.47 -7.59
CA SER A 75 4.45 -8.41 -7.20
C SER A 75 4.45 -8.60 -5.68
N VAL A 76 3.29 -8.44 -5.05
CA VAL A 76 3.12 -8.57 -3.60
C VAL A 76 2.03 -9.59 -3.30
N THR A 77 2.36 -10.61 -2.52
CA THR A 77 1.42 -11.64 -2.09
C THR A 77 1.40 -11.74 -0.58
N SER A 78 0.22 -11.72 0.02
CA SER A 78 0.02 -11.87 1.47
C SER A 78 0.76 -10.80 2.26
N CYS A 79 0.27 -9.55 2.18
CA CYS A 79 0.85 -8.42 2.90
C CYS A 79 -0.08 -7.94 4.01
N GLY A 80 0.47 -7.64 5.19
CA GLY A 80 -0.26 -7.05 6.31
C GLY A 80 0.39 -5.75 6.78
N MET A 81 -0.41 -4.69 6.92
CA MET A 81 0.02 -3.41 7.50
C MET A 81 -0.87 -3.05 8.69
N THR A 82 -0.27 -2.75 9.83
CA THR A 82 -1.01 -2.40 11.04
C THR A 82 -0.39 -1.19 11.73
N SER A 83 -1.21 -0.18 12.02
CA SER A 83 -0.79 1.04 12.72
C SER A 83 0.37 1.77 12.04
N CYS A 84 0.35 1.82 10.71
CA CYS A 84 1.40 2.46 9.91
C CYS A 84 1.00 3.87 9.44
N CYS A 85 2.00 4.74 9.34
CA CYS A 85 1.88 6.06 8.72
C CYS A 85 2.65 6.06 7.40
N VAL A 86 1.98 6.36 6.29
CA VAL A 86 2.56 6.37 4.95
C VAL A 86 2.35 7.74 4.30
N THR A 87 3.43 8.36 3.88
CA THR A 87 3.42 9.67 3.22
C THR A 87 4.16 9.59 1.89
N SER A 88 3.55 10.11 0.82
CA SER A 88 4.15 10.18 -0.52
C SER A 88 4.54 8.80 -1.06
N TYR A 89 3.54 7.94 -1.26
CA TYR A 89 3.75 6.59 -1.78
C TYR A 89 3.30 6.47 -3.23
N SER A 90 4.11 5.86 -4.09
CA SER A 90 3.75 5.62 -5.48
C SER A 90 3.87 4.15 -5.86
N MET A 91 2.85 3.63 -6.54
CA MET A 91 2.80 2.28 -7.10
C MET A 91 2.47 2.34 -8.58
N THR A 92 3.33 1.75 -9.41
CA THR A 92 3.14 1.70 -10.86
C THR A 92 3.30 0.28 -11.37
N SER A 93 2.30 -0.20 -12.12
CA SER A 93 2.34 -1.53 -12.77
C SER A 93 2.55 -2.69 -11.79
N CYS A 94 2.02 -2.58 -10.58
CA CYS A 94 2.18 -3.58 -9.53
C CYS A 94 0.96 -4.49 -9.40
N CYS A 95 1.21 -5.73 -8.97
CA CYS A 95 0.16 -6.70 -8.64
C CYS A 95 0.19 -7.00 -7.15
N THR A 96 -0.97 -6.90 -6.49
CA THR A 96 -1.12 -7.18 -5.06
C THR A 96 -2.24 -8.20 -4.84
N THR A 97 -1.94 -9.28 -4.13
CA THR A 97 -2.91 -10.33 -3.79
C THR A 97 -2.93 -10.55 -2.28
N SER A 98 -4.14 -10.61 -1.71
CA SER A 98 -4.38 -10.88 -0.28
C SER A 98 -3.67 -9.86 0.62
N CYS A 99 -4.16 -8.63 0.62
CA CYS A 99 -3.59 -7.55 1.44
C CYS A 99 -4.55 -7.18 2.58
N SER A 100 -4.03 -6.94 3.78
CA SER A 100 -4.79 -6.37 4.90
C SER A 100 -4.11 -5.11 5.42
N VAL A 101 -4.89 -4.05 5.57
CA VAL A 101 -4.44 -2.77 6.12
C VAL A 101 -5.36 -2.38 7.26
N THR A 102 -4.81 -2.14 8.44
CA THR A 102 -5.59 -1.86 9.65
C THR A 102 -5.02 -0.66 10.39
N SER A 103 -5.88 0.29 10.75
CA SER A 103 -5.52 1.47 11.54
C SER A 103 -4.36 2.29 10.95
N CYS A 104 -4.32 2.42 9.62
CA CYS A 104 -3.22 3.11 8.93
C CYS A 104 -3.67 4.49 8.42
N CYS A 105 -2.71 5.42 8.38
CA CYS A 105 -2.87 6.74 7.80
C CYS A 105 -2.04 6.85 6.53
N MET A 106 -2.67 7.17 5.40
CA MET A 106 -2.03 7.28 4.08
C MET A 106 -2.26 8.67 3.50
N THR A 107 -1.18 9.37 3.16
CA THR A 107 -1.24 10.73 2.62
C THR A 107 -0.45 10.81 1.31
N SER A 108 -1.06 11.44 0.29
CA SER A 108 -0.44 11.67 -1.02
C SER A 108 0.01 10.37 -1.69
N CYS A 109 -0.87 9.37 -1.74
CA CYS A 109 -0.58 8.10 -2.39
C CYS A 109 -1.08 8.07 -3.84
N SER A 110 -0.28 7.54 -4.76
CA SER A 110 -0.65 7.33 -6.16
C SER A 110 -0.53 5.86 -6.55
N MET A 111 -1.54 5.36 -7.27
CA MET A 111 -1.54 4.02 -7.84
C MET A 111 -1.91 4.11 -9.32
N THR A 112 -1.06 3.57 -10.20
CA THR A 112 -1.28 3.59 -11.65
C THR A 112 -1.06 2.22 -12.27
N SER A 113 -2.04 1.75 -13.05
CA SER A 113 -1.98 0.47 -13.77
C SER A 113 -1.74 -0.73 -12.87
N CYS A 114 -2.26 -0.70 -11.65
CA CYS A 114 -2.10 -1.77 -10.66
C CYS A 114 -3.29 -2.73 -10.66
N SER A 115 -3.04 -3.99 -10.26
CA SER A 115 -4.08 -4.98 -10.02
C SER A 115 -4.10 -5.39 -8.56
N VAL A 116 -5.25 -5.32 -7.90
CA VAL A 116 -5.42 -5.66 -6.48
C VAL A 116 -6.53 -6.70 -6.34
N THR A 117 -6.21 -7.81 -5.68
CA THR A 117 -7.18 -8.89 -5.42
C THR A 117 -7.24 -9.21 -3.94
N SER A 118 -8.44 -9.30 -3.39
CA SER A 118 -8.70 -9.65 -1.99
C SER A 118 -8.00 -8.71 -1.01
N CYS A 119 -8.33 -7.42 -1.06
CA CYS A 119 -7.78 -6.42 -0.14
C CYS A 119 -8.81 -6.02 0.93
N GLY A 120 -8.42 -6.06 2.20
CA GLY A 120 -9.20 -5.56 3.33
C GLY A 120 -8.58 -4.29 3.90
N MET A 121 -9.34 -3.20 4.01
CA MET A 121 -8.92 -1.98 4.68
C MET A 121 -9.86 -1.65 5.83
N THR A 122 -9.31 -1.51 7.04
CA THR A 122 -10.10 -1.25 8.25
C THR A 122 -9.56 -0.11 9.09
N SER A 123 -10.45 0.80 9.50
CA SER A 123 -10.14 1.98 10.31
C SER A 123 -9.00 2.83 9.73
N CYS A 124 -8.98 2.99 8.41
CA CYS A 124 -7.90 3.70 7.72
C CYS A 124 -8.30 5.13 7.32
N CYS A 125 -7.34 6.04 7.31
CA CYS A 125 -7.49 7.41 6.84
C CYS A 125 -6.66 7.63 5.58
N MET A 126 -7.27 8.16 4.53
CA MET A 126 -6.67 8.40 3.21
C MET A 126 -6.84 9.87 2.83
N THR A 127 -5.74 10.56 2.56
CA THR A 127 -5.77 11.98 2.16
C THR A 127 -5.02 12.18 0.86
N SER A 128 -5.65 12.88 -0.10
CA SER A 128 -5.03 13.24 -1.38
C SER A 128 -4.52 12.03 -2.18
N CYS A 129 -5.28 10.95 -2.22
CA CYS A 129 -4.89 9.72 -2.92
C CYS A 129 -5.48 9.65 -4.34
N SER A 130 -4.70 9.20 -5.32
CA SER A 130 -5.13 9.02 -6.71
C SER A 130 -4.95 7.58 -7.19
N VAL A 131 -5.96 7.04 -7.87
CA VAL A 131 -5.90 5.70 -8.48
C VAL A 131 -6.30 5.82 -9.94
N THR A 132 -5.44 5.34 -10.85
CA THR A 132 -5.65 5.46 -12.30
C THR A 132 -5.43 4.12 -12.98
N SER A 133 -6.40 3.71 -13.81
CA SER A 133 -6.30 2.49 -14.63
C SER A 133 -6.05 1.21 -13.83
N CYS A 134 -6.59 1.10 -12.62
CA CYS A 134 -6.38 -0.06 -11.74
C CYS A 134 -7.57 -1.02 -11.75
N GLY A 135 -7.29 -2.31 -11.62
CA GLY A 135 -8.30 -3.35 -11.38
C GLY A 135 -8.35 -3.73 -9.90
N MET A 136 -9.54 -3.76 -9.29
CA MET A 136 -9.73 -4.28 -7.93
C MET A 136 -10.83 -5.35 -7.90
N THR A 137 -10.54 -6.47 -7.26
CA THR A 137 -11.47 -7.60 -7.13
C THR A 137 -11.57 -8.03 -5.67
N SER A 138 -12.80 -8.25 -5.19
CA SER A 138 -13.09 -8.76 -3.84
C SER A 138 -12.47 -7.92 -2.71
N CYS A 139 -12.53 -6.60 -2.83
CA CYS A 139 -11.97 -5.69 -1.82
C CYS A 139 -13.05 -5.20 -0.84
N CYS A 140 -12.73 -5.18 0.45
CA CYS A 140 -13.63 -4.73 1.51
C CYS A 140 -13.01 -3.53 2.24
N ILE A 141 -13.77 -2.45 2.39
CA ILE A 141 -13.32 -1.23 3.07
C ILE A 141 -14.31 -0.86 4.17
N THR A 142 -13.90 -0.97 5.44
CA THR A 142 -14.80 -0.82 6.59
C THR A 142 -14.08 -0.45 7.89
N PRO A 143 -14.57 0.53 8.68
CA PRO A 143 -14.83 1.93 8.31
C PRO A 143 -13.56 2.67 7.87
N CYS A 144 -13.70 3.77 7.13
CA CYS A 144 -12.57 4.55 6.62
C CYS A 144 -12.88 6.05 6.43
N CYS A 145 -11.86 6.90 6.43
CA CYS A 145 -12.01 8.33 6.12
C CYS A 145 -11.21 8.65 4.86
N MET A 146 -11.85 9.27 3.86
CA MET A 146 -11.20 9.68 2.62
C MET A 146 -11.38 11.18 2.36
N THR A 147 -10.29 11.88 2.10
CA THR A 147 -10.31 13.32 1.79
C THR A 147 -9.54 13.58 0.50
N SER A 148 -10.14 14.33 -0.44
CA SER A 148 -9.51 14.71 -1.70
C SER A 148 -8.96 13.54 -2.52
N CYS A 149 -9.65 12.39 -2.49
CA CYS A 149 -9.27 11.20 -3.23
C CYS A 149 -9.96 11.11 -4.59
N GLY A 150 -9.33 10.47 -5.57
CA GLY A 150 -9.89 10.33 -6.91
C GLY A 150 -9.55 9.01 -7.59
N MET A 151 -10.45 8.53 -8.43
CA MET A 151 -10.29 7.30 -9.18
C MET A 151 -10.72 7.48 -10.64
N THR A 152 -9.82 7.13 -11.57
CA THR A 152 -10.05 7.30 -13.02
C THR A 152 -9.78 5.98 -13.76
N SER A 153 -10.72 5.57 -14.61
CA SER A 153 -10.58 4.36 -15.46
C SER A 153 -10.31 3.06 -14.69
N CYS A 154 -10.83 2.94 -13.46
CA CYS A 154 -10.58 1.76 -12.61
C CYS A 154 -11.71 0.73 -12.71
N CYS A 155 -11.41 -0.57 -12.79
CA CYS A 155 -12.43 -1.62 -12.80
C CYS A 155 -12.58 -2.22 -11.40
N MET A 156 -13.81 -2.26 -10.87
CA MET A 156 -14.12 -2.88 -9.57
C MET A 156 -14.98 -4.12 -9.77
N THR A 157 -14.78 -5.18 -9.01
CA THR A 157 -15.65 -6.37 -9.05
C THR A 157 -15.78 -6.96 -7.66
N SER A 158 -17.03 -7.15 -7.19
CA SER A 158 -17.33 -7.72 -5.87
C SER A 158 -16.69 -6.97 -4.70
N CYS A 159 -16.56 -5.65 -4.81
CA CYS A 159 -16.01 -4.82 -3.74
C CYS A 159 -17.12 -4.21 -2.87
N SER A 160 -16.89 -4.12 -1.57
CA SER A 160 -17.83 -3.53 -0.60
C SER A 160 -17.17 -2.39 0.18
N VAL A 161 -17.96 -1.35 0.46
CA VAL A 161 -17.56 -0.20 1.27
C VAL A 161 -18.66 0.03 2.31
N THR A 162 -18.30 0.14 3.58
CA THR A 162 -19.29 0.39 4.65
C THR A 162 -18.73 1.41 5.63
N SER A 163 -19.57 2.36 6.05
CA SER A 163 -19.23 3.37 7.05
C SER A 163 -17.96 4.16 6.72
N CYS A 164 -17.86 4.64 5.48
CA CYS A 164 -16.75 5.51 5.07
C CYS A 164 -17.19 6.96 4.90
N GLY A 165 -16.47 7.89 5.53
CA GLY A 165 -16.63 9.33 5.34
C GLY A 165 -15.83 9.81 4.15
N MET A 166 -16.43 10.59 3.25
CA MET A 166 -15.76 11.15 2.07
C MET A 166 -15.93 12.67 2.01
N THR A 167 -14.82 13.40 1.84
CA THR A 167 -14.83 14.86 1.68
C THR A 167 -14.03 15.25 0.43
N SER A 168 -14.62 16.06 -0.45
CA SER A 168 -13.96 16.59 -1.66
C SER A 168 -13.35 15.51 -2.58
N CYS A 169 -13.93 14.31 -2.61
CA CYS A 169 -13.47 13.20 -3.46
C CYS A 169 -14.16 13.23 -4.83
N SER A 170 -13.44 12.86 -5.88
CA SER A 170 -14.00 12.77 -7.23
C SER A 170 -14.68 11.42 -7.46
N PRO A 171 -15.87 11.40 -8.10
CA PRO A 171 -16.62 10.17 -8.30
C PRO A 171 -15.89 9.24 -9.27
N CYS A 172 -15.94 7.96 -8.93
CA CYS A 172 -15.34 6.91 -9.72
C CYS A 172 -16.18 6.69 -11.00
N ARG A 173 -15.57 6.84 -12.19
CA ARG A 173 -16.28 6.85 -13.49
C ARG A 173 -16.61 5.48 -14.06
N SER A 174 -16.56 4.42 -13.27
CA SER A 174 -16.73 3.06 -13.76
C SER A 174 -18.08 2.46 -13.38
N PRO A 175 -18.71 1.65 -14.25
CA PRO A 175 -20.06 1.14 -14.05
C PRO A 175 -20.21 0.18 -12.86
N SER A 176 -19.10 -0.34 -12.32
CA SER A 176 -19.08 -1.30 -11.21
C SER A 176 -18.64 -0.68 -9.87
N CYS A 177 -18.70 0.65 -9.74
CA CYS A 177 -18.25 1.33 -8.53
C CYS A 177 -19.22 1.15 -7.36
N PRO A 178 -18.77 0.60 -6.20
CA PRO A 178 -19.62 0.43 -5.02
C PRO A 178 -19.97 1.77 -4.33
N PHE A 179 -19.36 2.88 -4.73
CA PHE A 179 -19.60 4.23 -4.20
C PHE A 179 -20.92 4.88 -4.67
N GLN A 180 -21.80 4.11 -5.32
CA GLN A 180 -23.05 4.63 -5.87
C GLN A 180 -24.19 4.75 -4.83
N ILE A 181 -24.06 4.26 -3.60
CA ILE A 181 -25.17 4.26 -2.64
C ILE A 181 -24.64 4.57 -1.23
N SER A 182 -25.30 5.53 -0.57
CA SER A 182 -25.01 6.12 0.76
C SER A 182 -24.04 7.30 0.75
N TRP A 183 -24.53 8.40 0.18
CA TRP A 183 -24.04 9.75 0.45
C TRP A 183 -24.81 10.36 1.62
N ILE A 184 -24.12 11.19 2.40
CA ILE A 184 -24.59 12.03 3.52
C ILE A 184 -24.34 11.40 4.91
N GLN A 185 -23.22 11.77 5.51
CA GLN A 185 -23.16 12.73 6.63
C GLN A 185 -21.82 13.48 6.53
#